data_AF-A0A940U4B9-F1
#
_entry.id   AF-A0A940U4B9-F1
#
_cell.length_a   1.000
_cell.length_b   1.000
_cell.length_c   1.000
_cell.angle_alpha   90.00
_cell.angle_beta   90.00
_cell.angle_gamma   90.00
#
_symmetry.space_group_name_H-M   'P 1'
#
loop_
_entity.id
_entity.type
_entity.pdbx_description
1 polymer ?
#
loop_
_entity_poly.entity_id
_entity_poly.type
_entity_poly.pdbx_seq_one_letter_code
_entity_poly.pdbx_strand_id
1 'polypeptide(L)'
;MKEEQKKAVAVETKEVEQVSLLDEIAQATKLKPSDEAYSLAKRGIEALISQLLEPGKEGLKVSKAVLDSMIAEIDKKLSLQLDAILHQQEFQKLESAWRSLKFLVDGTDFRENVKLEVLQVTKDQLLEDFEDAPEVPKSGLYKTVYTSEYGTFGGKPYAALIGNYDFSAGPQDIKLLQY
;
A
#
# COMPACT_ATOMS: atom_id res chain seq x y z
N MET A 1 2.65 46.50 71.05
CA MET A 1 3.61 45.57 70.40
C MET A 1 2.77 44.72 69.46
N LYS A 2 2.65 45.12 68.18
CA LYS A 2 3.42 44.66 66.99
C LYS A 2 3.07 43.22 66.55
N GLU A 3 2.09 43.13 65.63
CA GLU A 3 1.94 42.15 64.54
C GLU A 3 1.33 42.95 63.37
N GLU A 4 2.09 43.27 62.32
CA GLU A 4 2.32 42.51 61.09
C GLU A 4 1.08 42.41 60.17
N GLN A 5 1.10 43.14 59.05
CA GLN A 5 0.66 42.61 57.75
C GLN A 5 1.20 43.45 56.58
N LYS A 6 2.30 42.91 56.04
CA LYS A 6 2.81 42.94 54.67
C LYS A 6 1.85 43.47 53.59
N LYS A 7 2.29 44.52 52.87
CA LYS A 7 2.02 44.69 51.44
C LYS A 7 3.29 44.38 50.67
N ALA A 8 3.37 43.15 50.17
CA ALA A 8 4.29 42.80 49.10
C ALA A 8 3.71 43.35 47.79
N VAL A 9 4.48 44.21 47.12
CA VAL A 9 4.21 44.67 45.77
C VAL A 9 4.54 43.51 44.83
N ALA A 10 3.52 42.88 44.28
CA ALA A 10 3.68 41.92 43.19
C ALA A 10 4.01 42.72 41.93
N VAL A 11 5.22 42.51 41.41
CA VAL A 11 5.65 42.96 40.09
C VAL A 11 4.98 42.04 39.08
N GLU A 12 4.01 42.55 38.34
CA GLU A 12 3.50 41.88 37.14
C GLU A 12 4.58 41.93 36.05
N THR A 13 5.36 40.85 35.95
CA THR A 13 6.09 40.52 34.73
C THR A 13 5.07 40.19 33.64
N LYS A 14 4.77 41.17 32.79
CA LYS A 14 4.17 40.91 31.48
C LYS A 14 5.19 40.13 30.64
N GLU A 15 5.05 38.82 30.60
CA GLU A 15 5.57 38.03 29.50
C GLU A 15 4.91 38.54 28.21
N VAL A 16 5.68 39.23 27.39
CA VAL A 16 5.31 39.49 26.02
C VAL A 16 5.40 38.15 25.32
N GLU A 17 4.28 37.43 25.23
CA GLU A 17 4.11 36.35 24.26
C GLU A 17 4.46 36.95 22.89
N GLN A 18 5.67 36.68 22.43
CA GLN A 18 6.05 36.94 21.05
C GLN A 18 5.16 36.03 20.21
N VAL A 19 4.05 36.58 19.73
CA VAL A 19 3.19 35.93 18.75
C VAL A 19 4.12 35.49 17.62
N SER A 20 4.27 34.17 17.47
CA SER A 20 5.13 33.61 16.43
C SER A 20 4.62 34.13 15.09
N LEU A 21 5.52 34.57 14.21
CA LEU A 21 5.17 35.02 12.85
C LEU A 21 4.33 33.95 12.10
N LEU A 22 4.50 32.67 12.47
CA LEU A 22 3.70 31.56 11.97
C LEU A 22 2.24 31.64 12.41
N ASP A 23 1.97 32.04 13.65
CA ASP A 23 0.62 32.20 14.18
C ASP A 23 -0.05 33.46 13.62
N GLU A 24 0.72 34.52 13.31
CA GLU A 24 0.21 35.71 12.61
C GLU A 24 -0.19 35.40 11.15
N ILE A 25 0.63 34.64 10.42
CA ILE A 25 0.33 34.21 9.05
C ILE A 25 -0.84 33.20 9.03
N ALA A 26 -0.92 32.30 10.01
CA ALA A 26 -2.03 31.36 10.12
C ALA A 26 -3.35 32.08 10.44
N GLN A 27 -3.35 33.09 11.30
CA GLN A 27 -4.54 33.92 11.56
C GLN A 27 -4.98 34.72 10.33
N ALA A 28 -4.05 35.16 9.48
CA ALA A 28 -4.37 35.84 8.22
C ALA A 28 -5.18 34.97 7.23
N THR A 29 -5.14 33.64 7.37
CA THR A 29 -5.96 32.71 6.58
C THR A 29 -7.43 32.60 7.03
N LYS A 30 -7.86 33.42 8.00
CA LYS A 30 -9.22 33.42 8.61
C LYS A 30 -9.64 32.09 9.26
N LEU A 31 -8.69 31.18 9.50
CA LEU A 31 -8.94 29.92 10.18
C LEU A 31 -8.81 30.11 11.69
N LYS A 32 -9.73 29.52 12.47
CA LYS A 32 -9.68 29.60 13.93
C LYS A 32 -8.71 28.54 14.46
N PRO A 33 -7.94 28.82 15.54
CA PRO A 33 -7.04 27.83 16.14
C PRO A 33 -7.71 26.53 16.64
N SER A 34 -9.04 26.53 16.77
CA SER A 34 -9.85 25.38 17.17
C SER A 34 -10.20 24.41 16.03
N ASP A 35 -9.95 24.78 14.77
CA ASP A 35 -10.25 23.91 13.62
C ASP A 35 -9.10 22.92 13.38
N GLU A 36 -9.42 21.65 13.11
CA GLU A 36 -8.42 20.67 12.65
C GLU A 36 -7.65 21.16 11.42
N ALA A 37 -8.35 21.92 10.55
CA ALA A 37 -7.78 22.56 9.37
C ALA A 37 -6.68 23.60 9.69
N TYR A 38 -6.73 24.25 10.86
CA TYR A 38 -5.69 25.20 11.28
C TYR A 38 -4.35 24.48 11.52
N SER A 39 -4.38 23.30 12.15
CA SER A 39 -3.18 22.50 12.40
C SER A 39 -2.56 21.94 11.11
N LEU A 40 -3.39 21.62 10.11
CA LEU A 40 -2.93 21.17 8.80
C LEU A 40 -2.35 22.33 7.98
N ALA A 41 -3.01 23.48 8.00
CA ALA A 41 -2.54 24.70 7.34
C ALA A 41 -1.20 25.18 7.94
N LYS A 42 -1.07 25.16 9.27
CA LYS A 42 0.18 25.51 9.97
C LYS A 42 1.33 24.60 9.54
N ARG A 43 1.13 23.29 9.52
CA ARG A 43 2.13 22.32 9.00
C ARG A 43 2.50 22.56 7.54
N GLY A 44 1.51 22.87 6.70
CA GLY A 44 1.73 23.19 5.29
C GLY A 44 2.57 24.46 5.10
N ILE A 45 2.29 25.51 5.88
CA ILE A 45 3.04 26.77 5.87
C ILE A 45 4.46 26.58 6.40
N GLU A 46 4.64 25.82 7.48
CA GLU A 46 5.96 25.48 8.02
C GLU A 46 6.82 24.71 7.02
N ALA A 47 6.24 23.72 6.33
CA ALA A 47 6.93 22.98 5.27
C ALA A 47 7.29 23.87 4.08
N LEU A 48 6.39 24.77 3.66
CA LEU A 48 6.63 25.72 2.57
C LEU A 48 7.76 26.69 2.92
N ILE A 49 7.75 27.25 4.14
CA ILE A 49 8.79 28.16 4.61
C ILE A 49 10.14 27.44 4.66
N SER A 50 10.18 26.22 5.19
CA SER A 50 11.41 25.40 5.24
C SER A 50 11.98 25.17 3.85
N GLN A 51 11.12 24.91 2.85
CA GLN A 51 11.52 24.71 1.46
C GLN A 51 12.02 26.02 0.79
N LEU A 52 11.47 27.18 1.17
CA LEU A 52 11.88 28.49 0.65
C LEU A 52 13.20 28.98 1.25
N LEU A 53 13.56 28.50 2.45
CA LEU A 53 14.85 28.78 3.08
C LEU A 53 15.99 27.88 2.59
N GLU A 54 15.72 26.90 1.71
CA GLU A 54 16.79 26.09 1.11
C GLU A 54 17.72 26.95 0.24
N PRO A 55 19.06 26.80 0.37
CA PRO A 55 20.02 27.61 -0.36
C PRO A 55 19.85 27.45 -1.88
N GLY A 56 19.69 28.57 -2.59
CA GLY A 56 19.46 28.60 -4.05
C GLY A 56 18.05 29.03 -4.48
N LYS A 57 17.12 29.28 -3.55
CA LYS A 57 15.76 29.79 -3.81
C LYS A 57 15.52 31.23 -3.33
N GLU A 58 16.59 31.99 -3.12
CA GLU A 58 16.55 33.39 -2.64
C GLU A 58 15.91 34.32 -3.68
N GLY A 59 14.78 34.95 -3.31
CA GLY A 59 14.12 35.98 -4.14
C GLY A 59 12.92 35.51 -4.97
N LEU A 60 12.49 34.24 -4.85
CA LEU A 60 11.27 33.76 -5.49
C LEU A 60 10.04 34.38 -4.85
N LYS A 61 9.28 35.19 -5.61
CA LYS A 61 7.94 35.61 -5.20
C LYS A 61 7.03 34.38 -5.17
N VAL A 62 6.47 34.09 -4.00
CA VAL A 62 5.47 33.02 -3.84
C VAL A 62 4.29 33.33 -4.75
N SER A 63 4.19 32.54 -5.82
CA SER A 63 3.11 32.63 -6.80
C SER A 63 2.53 31.24 -7.00
N LYS A 64 1.30 31.16 -7.49
CA LYS A 64 0.65 29.89 -7.78
C LYS A 64 1.53 28.98 -8.66
N ALA A 65 2.23 29.54 -9.64
CA ALA A 65 3.13 28.80 -10.52
C ALA A 65 4.32 28.17 -9.79
N VAL A 66 4.88 28.83 -8.77
CA VAL A 66 5.96 28.26 -7.95
C VAL A 66 5.44 27.12 -7.10
N LEU A 67 4.24 27.26 -6.53
CA LEU A 67 3.59 26.18 -5.77
C LEU A 67 3.28 24.96 -6.66
N ASP A 68 2.73 25.19 -7.86
CA ASP A 68 2.47 24.12 -8.84
C ASP A 68 3.76 23.40 -9.25
N SER A 69 4.87 24.14 -9.38
CA SER A 69 6.20 23.55 -9.64
C SER A 69 6.71 22.71 -8.46
N MET A 70 6.48 23.15 -7.21
CA MET A 70 6.86 22.37 -6.02
C MET A 70 6.04 21.08 -5.91
N ILE A 71 4.73 21.15 -6.21
CA ILE A 71 3.86 19.96 -6.27
C ILE A 71 4.37 19.00 -7.35
N ALA A 72 4.69 19.51 -8.55
CA ALA A 72 5.24 18.68 -9.62
C ALA A 72 6.58 18.01 -9.25
N GLU A 73 7.45 18.68 -8.47
CA GLU A 73 8.68 18.08 -7.95
C GLU A 73 8.40 16.94 -6.95
N ILE A 74 7.39 17.11 -6.08
CA ILE A 74 6.96 16.07 -5.13
C ILE A 74 6.37 14.90 -5.89
N ASP A 75 5.44 15.15 -6.82
CA ASP A 75 4.82 14.13 -7.66
C ASP A 75 5.88 13.35 -8.42
N LYS A 76 6.88 14.02 -8.98
CA LYS A 76 8.00 13.36 -9.65
C LYS A 76 8.77 12.43 -8.70
N LYS A 77 9.05 12.85 -7.46
CA LYS A 77 9.72 11.99 -6.46
C LYS A 77 8.86 10.80 -6.07
N LEU A 78 7.56 11.01 -5.86
CA LEU A 78 6.60 9.96 -5.54
C LEU A 78 6.45 8.97 -6.68
N SER A 79 6.31 9.44 -7.92
CA SER A 79 6.26 8.61 -9.12
C SER A 79 7.51 7.76 -9.26
N LEU A 80 8.70 8.33 -9.10
CA LEU A 80 9.95 7.56 -9.18
C LEU A 80 10.01 6.46 -8.11
N GLN A 81 9.55 6.74 -6.90
CA GLN A 81 9.53 5.76 -5.81
C GLN A 81 8.50 4.66 -6.06
N LEU A 82 7.29 5.03 -6.50
CA LEU A 82 6.24 4.08 -6.85
C LEU A 82 6.63 3.23 -8.04
N ASP A 83 7.24 3.82 -9.07
CA ASP A 83 7.75 3.09 -10.22
C ASP A 83 8.78 2.05 -9.77
N ALA A 84 9.72 2.40 -8.89
CA ALA A 84 10.69 1.44 -8.37
C ALA A 84 10.02 0.26 -7.63
N ILE A 85 8.97 0.52 -6.84
CA ILE A 85 8.23 -0.52 -6.11
C ILE A 85 7.40 -1.38 -7.06
N LEU A 86 6.64 -0.77 -7.96
CA LEU A 86 5.73 -1.45 -8.88
C LEU A 86 6.46 -2.24 -9.97
N HIS A 87 7.68 -1.84 -10.32
CA HIS A 87 8.51 -2.54 -11.32
C HIS A 87 9.43 -3.60 -10.72
N GLN A 88 9.35 -3.88 -9.42
CA GLN A 88 10.04 -5.01 -8.82
C GLN A 88 9.46 -6.33 -9.36
N GLN A 89 10.31 -7.22 -9.87
CA GLN A 89 9.88 -8.48 -10.52
C GLN A 89 9.01 -9.36 -9.61
N GLU A 90 9.34 -9.45 -8.33
CA GLU A 90 8.57 -10.23 -7.35
C GLU A 90 7.16 -9.66 -7.16
N PHE A 91 7.03 -8.33 -7.08
CA PHE A 91 5.75 -7.66 -6.97
C PHE A 91 4.92 -7.85 -8.25
N GLN A 92 5.54 -7.66 -9.42
CA GLN A 92 4.85 -7.85 -10.70
C GLN A 92 4.36 -9.29 -10.91
N LYS A 93 5.13 -10.29 -10.47
CA LYS A 93 4.72 -11.71 -10.55
C LYS A 93 3.51 -12.00 -9.66
N LEU A 94 3.50 -11.45 -8.44
CA LEU A 94 2.36 -11.59 -7.53
C LEU A 94 1.15 -10.83 -8.07
N GLU A 95 1.35 -9.60 -8.52
CA GLU A 95 0.31 -8.73 -9.04
C GLU A 95 -0.33 -9.31 -10.31
N SER A 96 0.46 -9.85 -11.24
CA SER A 96 -0.05 -10.48 -12.46
C SER A 96 -0.92 -11.69 -12.13
N ALA A 97 -0.54 -12.52 -11.16
CA ALA A 97 -1.32 -13.66 -10.70
C ALA A 97 -2.66 -13.27 -10.08
N TRP A 98 -2.69 -12.22 -9.25
CA TRP A 98 -3.94 -11.75 -8.65
C TRP A 98 -4.82 -10.99 -9.64
N ARG A 99 -4.23 -10.20 -10.55
CA ARG A 99 -4.99 -9.52 -11.59
C ARG A 99 -5.57 -10.50 -12.61
N SER A 100 -4.86 -11.57 -12.96
CA SER A 100 -5.40 -12.60 -13.85
C SER A 100 -6.55 -13.38 -13.18
N LEU A 101 -6.43 -13.70 -11.89
CA LEU A 101 -7.53 -14.28 -11.13
C LEU A 101 -8.74 -13.33 -11.05
N LYS A 102 -8.50 -12.04 -10.80
CA LYS A 102 -9.56 -11.04 -10.78
C LYS A 102 -10.25 -10.94 -12.14
N PHE A 103 -9.50 -10.95 -13.23
CA PHE A 103 -10.02 -10.98 -14.59
C PHE A 103 -10.90 -12.22 -14.84
N LEU A 104 -10.47 -13.39 -14.39
CA LEU A 104 -11.26 -14.63 -14.49
C LEU A 104 -12.57 -14.54 -13.70
N VAL A 105 -12.52 -14.02 -12.47
CA VAL A 105 -13.71 -13.85 -11.61
C VAL A 105 -14.67 -12.85 -12.25
N ASP A 106 -14.19 -11.72 -12.76
CA ASP A 106 -15.03 -10.68 -13.36
C ASP A 106 -15.66 -11.12 -14.70
N GLY A 107 -15.00 -12.01 -15.43
CA GLY A 107 -15.51 -12.61 -16.66
C GLY A 107 -16.49 -13.78 -16.46
N THR A 108 -16.65 -14.27 -15.23
CA THR A 108 -17.46 -15.45 -14.92
C THR A 108 -18.82 -15.07 -14.33
N ASP A 109 -19.92 -15.56 -14.93
CA ASP A 109 -21.25 -15.43 -14.33
C ASP A 109 -21.51 -16.57 -13.33
N PHE A 110 -21.35 -16.28 -12.03
CA PHE A 110 -21.61 -17.23 -10.95
C PHE A 110 -23.10 -17.58 -10.76
N ARG A 111 -24.03 -16.90 -11.43
CA ARG A 111 -25.47 -17.24 -11.39
C ARG A 111 -25.78 -18.50 -12.21
N GLU A 112 -24.95 -18.80 -13.21
CA GLU A 112 -25.06 -19.96 -14.10
C GLU A 112 -24.43 -21.23 -13.48
N ASN A 113 -24.48 -21.36 -12.14
CA ASN A 113 -23.93 -22.50 -11.38
C ASN A 113 -22.44 -22.78 -11.59
N VAL A 114 -21.65 -21.76 -11.94
CA VAL A 114 -20.19 -21.87 -12.02
C VAL A 114 -19.57 -21.71 -10.64
N LYS A 115 -18.57 -22.54 -10.33
CA LYS A 115 -17.75 -22.44 -9.11
C LYS A 115 -16.29 -22.40 -9.47
N LEU A 116 -15.55 -21.56 -8.74
CA LEU A 116 -14.10 -21.45 -8.82
C LEU A 116 -13.52 -21.79 -7.45
N GLU A 117 -12.62 -22.75 -7.41
CA GLU A 117 -11.82 -23.08 -6.24
C GLU A 117 -10.37 -22.67 -6.51
N VAL A 118 -9.72 -22.05 -5.53
CA VAL A 118 -8.36 -21.52 -5.65
C VAL A 118 -7.44 -22.30 -4.73
N LEU A 119 -6.39 -22.88 -5.29
CA LEU A 119 -5.35 -23.59 -4.56
C LEU A 119 -4.02 -22.85 -4.73
N GLN A 120 -3.46 -22.38 -3.63
CA GLN A 120 -2.15 -21.73 -3.63
C GLN A 120 -1.06 -22.80 -3.54
N VAL A 121 -0.34 -23.02 -4.65
CA VAL A 121 0.82 -23.91 -4.72
C VAL A 121 1.85 -23.27 -5.66
N THR A 122 3.14 -23.40 -5.34
CA THR A 122 4.21 -23.01 -6.27
C THR A 122 4.55 -24.16 -7.22
N LYS A 123 5.08 -23.85 -8.40
CA LYS A 123 5.45 -24.86 -9.40
C LYS A 123 6.41 -25.91 -8.85
N ASP A 124 7.38 -25.49 -8.04
CA ASP A 124 8.39 -26.37 -7.45
C ASP A 124 7.76 -27.31 -6.39
N GLN A 125 6.89 -26.77 -5.53
CA GLN A 125 6.13 -27.58 -4.57
C GLN A 125 5.20 -28.58 -5.24
N LEU A 126 4.63 -28.23 -6.39
CA LEU A 126 3.78 -29.14 -7.15
C LEU A 126 4.59 -30.31 -7.72
N LEU A 127 5.79 -30.04 -8.23
CA LEU A 127 6.70 -31.09 -8.70
C LEU A 127 7.17 -31.98 -7.55
N GLU A 128 7.54 -31.38 -6.41
CA GLU A 128 7.93 -32.10 -5.20
C GLU A 128 6.81 -33.04 -4.71
N ASP A 129 5.54 -32.60 -4.70
CA ASP A 129 4.39 -33.43 -4.33
C ASP A 129 4.25 -34.68 -5.23
N PHE A 130 4.54 -34.56 -6.53
CA PHE A 130 4.52 -35.70 -7.45
C PHE A 130 5.76 -36.59 -7.36
N GLU A 131 6.91 -36.05 -6.96
CA GLU A 131 8.15 -36.83 -6.78
C GLU A 131 8.16 -37.61 -5.46
N ASP A 132 7.58 -37.03 -4.41
CA ASP A 132 7.45 -37.67 -3.09
C ASP A 132 6.39 -38.78 -3.09
N ALA A 133 5.36 -38.64 -3.92
CA ALA A 133 4.33 -39.65 -4.06
C ALA A 133 4.84 -40.87 -4.85
N PRO A 134 4.67 -42.10 -4.34
CA PRO A 134 5.12 -43.30 -5.07
C PRO A 134 4.37 -43.52 -6.38
N GLU A 135 3.14 -43.00 -6.48
CA GLU A 135 2.30 -43.04 -7.68
C GLU A 135 1.41 -41.78 -7.71
N VAL A 136 1.07 -41.28 -8.90
CA VAL A 136 0.22 -40.08 -9.09
C VAL A 136 -1.09 -40.12 -8.27
N PRO A 137 -1.83 -41.26 -8.19
CA PRO A 137 -3.07 -41.32 -7.39
C PRO A 137 -2.90 -41.12 -5.88
N LYS A 138 -1.66 -41.09 -5.39
CA LYS A 138 -1.32 -40.86 -3.97
C LYS A 138 -0.78 -39.45 -3.71
N SER A 139 -0.66 -38.60 -4.75
CA SER A 139 -0.21 -37.21 -4.58
C SER A 139 -1.25 -36.35 -3.88
N GLY A 140 -0.80 -35.24 -3.28
CA GLY A 140 -1.66 -34.25 -2.64
C GLY A 140 -2.62 -33.59 -3.63
N LEU A 141 -2.15 -33.28 -4.84
CA LEU A 141 -3.04 -32.74 -5.89
C LEU A 141 -4.15 -33.74 -6.25
N TYR A 142 -3.81 -35.02 -6.46
CA TYR A 142 -4.81 -36.03 -6.82
C TYR A 142 -5.84 -36.21 -5.72
N LYS A 143 -5.42 -36.23 -4.45
CA LYS A 143 -6.34 -36.28 -3.32
C LYS A 143 -7.33 -35.11 -3.32
N THR A 144 -6.84 -33.91 -3.61
CA THR A 144 -7.66 -32.69 -3.61
C THR A 144 -8.63 -32.65 -4.79
N VAL A 145 -8.16 -32.95 -6.00
CA VAL A 145 -8.96 -32.86 -7.23
C VAL A 145 -9.89 -34.07 -7.38
N TYR A 146 -9.35 -35.27 -7.21
CA TYR A 146 -10.08 -36.50 -7.48
C TYR A 146 -10.76 -37.03 -6.21
N THR A 147 -10.01 -37.33 -5.15
CA THR A 147 -10.59 -38.03 -3.98
C THR A 147 -11.64 -37.20 -3.25
N SER A 148 -11.35 -35.94 -2.95
CA SER A 148 -12.25 -35.06 -2.18
C SER A 148 -13.53 -34.71 -2.92
N GLU A 149 -13.48 -34.57 -4.25
CA GLU A 149 -14.63 -34.13 -5.04
C GLU A 149 -15.19 -35.23 -5.95
N TYR A 150 -14.44 -35.66 -6.96
CA TYR A 150 -14.94 -36.64 -7.94
C TYR A 150 -15.24 -38.02 -7.32
N GLY A 151 -14.37 -38.49 -6.43
CA GLY A 151 -14.45 -39.80 -5.77
C GLY A 151 -15.38 -39.83 -4.55
N THR A 152 -15.88 -38.67 -4.11
CA THR A 152 -16.75 -38.56 -2.94
C THR A 152 -18.22 -38.50 -3.36
N PHE A 153 -19.07 -39.28 -2.69
CA PHE A 153 -20.51 -39.28 -2.98
C PHE A 153 -21.12 -37.90 -2.70
N GLY A 154 -21.69 -37.27 -3.73
CA GLY A 154 -22.26 -35.92 -3.65
C GLY A 154 -21.24 -34.78 -3.79
N GLY A 155 -19.99 -35.08 -4.13
CA GLY A 155 -18.97 -34.07 -4.44
C GLY A 155 -19.23 -33.35 -5.78
N LYS A 156 -18.47 -32.28 -6.02
CA LYS A 156 -18.62 -31.42 -7.21
C LYS A 156 -17.36 -31.55 -8.07
N PRO A 157 -17.40 -32.38 -9.13
CA PRO A 157 -16.20 -32.66 -9.90
C PRO A 157 -15.69 -31.40 -10.61
N TYR A 158 -14.36 -31.24 -10.65
CA TYR A 158 -13.71 -30.16 -11.38
C TYR A 158 -13.77 -30.43 -12.88
N ALA A 159 -14.29 -29.47 -13.64
CA ALA A 159 -14.35 -29.57 -15.09
C ALA A 159 -13.01 -29.24 -15.77
N ALA A 160 -12.25 -28.32 -15.18
CA ALA A 160 -10.96 -27.89 -15.69
C ALA A 160 -10.04 -27.50 -14.52
N LEU A 161 -8.73 -27.70 -14.73
CA LEU A 161 -7.68 -27.20 -13.87
C LEU A 161 -6.90 -26.13 -14.63
N ILE A 162 -6.73 -24.97 -14.01
CA ILE A 162 -5.99 -23.85 -14.59
C ILE A 162 -4.71 -23.68 -13.79
N GLY A 163 -3.57 -23.98 -14.42
CA GLY A 163 -2.25 -23.74 -13.85
C GLY A 163 -1.74 -22.35 -14.22
N ASN A 164 -1.57 -21.46 -13.25
CA ASN A 164 -0.96 -20.15 -13.47
C ASN A 164 0.58 -20.25 -13.40
N TYR A 165 1.16 -20.99 -14.35
CA TYR A 165 2.60 -21.25 -14.44
C TYR A 165 3.13 -21.07 -15.86
N ASP A 166 4.38 -20.64 -15.96
CA ASP A 166 5.13 -20.63 -17.22
C ASP A 166 5.90 -21.93 -17.37
N PHE A 167 5.64 -22.68 -18.44
CA PHE A 167 6.36 -23.93 -18.76
C PHE A 167 7.43 -23.68 -19.83
N SER A 168 8.62 -24.24 -19.60
CA SER A 168 9.75 -24.26 -20.52
C SER A 168 9.94 -25.66 -21.09
N ALA A 169 10.86 -25.80 -22.06
CA ALA A 169 11.29 -27.10 -22.57
C ALA A 169 12.28 -27.84 -21.63
N GLY A 170 12.40 -27.40 -20.37
CA GLY A 170 13.27 -28.00 -19.37
C GLY A 170 12.78 -29.38 -18.92
N PRO A 171 13.68 -30.29 -18.49
CA PRO A 171 13.30 -31.64 -18.06
C PRO A 171 12.28 -31.67 -16.91
N GLN A 172 12.41 -30.77 -15.93
CA GLN A 172 11.49 -30.67 -14.78
C GLN A 172 10.08 -30.27 -15.22
N ASP A 173 9.97 -29.37 -16.19
CA ASP A 173 8.69 -28.86 -16.69
C ASP A 173 7.96 -29.90 -17.53
N ILE A 174 8.70 -30.61 -18.40
CA ILE A 174 8.15 -31.71 -19.17
C ILE A 174 7.72 -32.86 -18.26
N LYS A 175 8.51 -33.14 -17.22
CA LYS A 175 8.18 -34.15 -16.22
C LYS A 175 6.91 -33.76 -15.44
N LEU A 176 6.78 -32.49 -15.03
CA LEU A 176 5.57 -31.99 -14.36
C LEU A 176 4.33 -32.10 -15.25
N LEU A 177 4.44 -31.84 -16.56
CA LEU A 177 3.35 -32.00 -17.52
C LEU A 177 3.02 -33.47 -17.83
N GLN A 178 3.94 -34.40 -17.57
CA GLN A 178 3.75 -35.82 -17.80
C GLN A 178 2.98 -36.51 -16.68
N TYR A 179 3.10 -36.00 -15.44
CA TYR A 179 2.33 -36.48 -14.28
C TYR A 179 0.84 -36.20 -14.43
#